data_AF-R7C7F5-F1
#
_entry.id   AF-R7C7F5-F1
#
_cell.length_a   1.000
_cell.length_b   1.000
_cell.length_c   1.000
_cell.angle_alpha   90.00
_cell.angle_beta   90.00
_cell.angle_gamma   90.00
#
_symmetry.space_group_name_H-M   'P 1'
#
loop_
_entity.id
_entity.type
_entity.pdbx_description
1 polymer ?
#
loop_
_entity_poly.entity_id
_entity_poly.type
_entity_poly.pdbx_seq_one_letter_code
_entity_poly.pdbx_strand_id
1 'polypeptide(L)'
;MEYLTLNNNTQMPLVGFGTFLLNGKTCTTAVASAIQTGYRMIDTAEAYGNEKEIAHMAYAPLGQGNRNEMYQEPVVLALAEKYNKTPAQILLRFLT
;
A
#
# COMPACT_ATOMS: atom_id res chain seq x y z
N MET A 1 -16.23 -6.48 -2.04
CA MET A 1 -15.71 -6.12 -3.37
C MET A 1 -15.98 -7.29 -4.28
N GLU A 2 -16.63 -7.06 -5.42
CA GLU A 2 -16.84 -8.10 -6.43
C GLU A 2 -15.67 -8.11 -7.42
N TYR A 3 -15.40 -9.28 -8.00
CA TYR A 3 -14.27 -9.52 -8.89
C TYR A 3 -14.75 -10.21 -10.18
N LEU A 4 -14.05 -9.93 -11.26
CA LEU A 4 -14.14 -10.61 -12.54
C LEU A 4 -12.84 -11.38 -12.78
N THR A 5 -12.93 -12.60 -13.30
CA THR A 5 -11.75 -13.37 -13.76
C THR A 5 -11.43 -13.00 -15.21
N LEU A 6 -10.20 -12.54 -15.46
CA LEU A 6 -9.69 -12.23 -16.79
C LEU A 6 -9.35 -13.49 -17.60
N ASN A 7 -9.10 -13.34 -18.90
CA ASN A 7 -8.73 -14.45 -19.80
C ASN A 7 -7.41 -15.16 -19.41
N ASN A 8 -6.60 -14.55 -18.54
CA ASN A 8 -5.37 -15.09 -17.98
C ASN A 8 -5.56 -15.65 -16.55
N ASN A 9 -6.80 -15.88 -16.11
CA ASN A 9 -7.18 -16.35 -14.78
C ASN A 9 -6.88 -15.40 -13.61
N THR A 10 -6.46 -14.15 -13.87
CA THR A 10 -6.26 -13.15 -12.82
C THR A 10 -7.60 -12.58 -12.35
N GLN A 11 -7.80 -12.43 -11.04
CA GLN A 11 -8.97 -11.75 -10.49
C GLN A 11 -8.76 -10.24 -10.51
N MET A 12 -9.69 -9.53 -11.14
CA MET A 12 -9.71 -8.08 -11.28
C MET A 12 -10.92 -7.52 -10.51
N PRO A 13 -10.75 -6.58 -9.57
CA PRO A 13 -11.88 -5.87 -8.96
C PRO A 13 -12.78 -5.24 -10.04
N LEU A 14 -14.10 -5.39 -9.90
CA LEU A 14 -15.06 -4.76 -10.83
C LEU A 14 -15.08 -3.24 -10.72
N VAL A 15 -14.64 -2.69 -9.59
CA VAL A 15 -14.62 -1.25 -9.32
C VAL A 15 -13.18 -0.81 -9.02
N GLY A 16 -12.70 0.17 -9.79
CA GLY A 16 -11.39 0.81 -9.63
C GLY A 16 -11.52 2.28 -9.24
N PHE A 17 -10.48 2.82 -8.60
CA PHE A 17 -10.38 4.23 -8.26
C PHE A 17 -9.49 4.95 -9.26
N GLY A 18 -10.07 5.79 -10.12
CA GLY A 18 -9.35 6.59 -11.11
C GLY A 18 -8.67 7.80 -10.50
N THR A 19 -7.46 8.10 -10.97
CA THR A 19 -6.63 9.19 -10.42
C THR A 19 -6.48 10.40 -11.36
N PHE A 20 -7.13 10.38 -12.53
CA PHE A 20 -7.08 11.49 -13.47
C PHE A 20 -7.55 12.81 -12.83
N LEU A 21 -6.84 13.91 -13.10
CA LEU A 21 -7.04 15.26 -12.53
C LEU A 21 -6.78 15.41 -11.02
N LEU A 22 -6.44 14.35 -10.30
CA LEU A 22 -6.01 14.47 -8.91
C LEU A 22 -4.55 14.92 -8.86
N ASN A 23 -4.24 15.86 -7.98
CA ASN A 23 -2.88 16.37 -7.80
C ASN A 23 -2.57 16.67 -6.33
N GLY A 24 -1.29 16.72 -6.00
CA GLY A 24 -0.74 16.98 -4.69
C GLY A 24 -1.40 16.20 -3.56
N LYS A 25 -1.66 16.90 -2.45
CA LYS A 25 -2.26 16.33 -1.24
C LYS A 25 -3.65 15.74 -1.47
N THR A 26 -4.40 16.26 -2.45
CA THR A 26 -5.73 15.75 -2.80
C THR A 26 -5.62 14.34 -3.36
N CYS A 27 -4.66 14.09 -4.27
CA CYS A 27 -4.41 12.75 -4.80
C CYS A 27 -4.08 11.76 -3.67
N THR A 28 -3.08 12.10 -2.84
CA THR A 28 -2.68 11.24 -1.71
C THR A 28 -3.83 10.93 -0.75
N THR A 29 -4.62 11.95 -0.38
CA THR A 29 -5.73 11.77 0.58
C THR A 29 -6.87 10.96 -0.03
N ALA A 30 -7.18 11.18 -1.30
CA ALA A 30 -8.24 10.48 -2.00
C ALA A 30 -7.90 9.00 -2.18
N VAL A 31 -6.67 8.68 -2.61
CA VAL A 31 -6.19 7.30 -2.72
C VAL A 31 -6.16 6.61 -1.36
N ALA A 32 -5.67 7.29 -0.30
CA ALA A 32 -5.69 6.74 1.05
C ALA A 32 -7.13 6.42 1.52
N SER A 33 -8.07 7.32 1.24
CA SER A 33 -9.50 7.14 1.58
C SER A 33 -10.13 6.00 0.77
N ALA A 34 -9.82 5.88 -0.51
CA ALA A 34 -10.27 4.79 -1.36
C ALA A 34 -9.80 3.43 -0.80
N ILE A 35 -8.53 3.31 -0.42
CA ILE A 35 -7.99 2.08 0.18
C ILE A 35 -8.68 1.75 1.52
N GLN A 36 -8.88 2.76 2.38
CA GLN A 36 -9.55 2.60 3.68
C GLN A 36 -11.02 2.17 3.55
N THR A 37 -11.70 2.66 2.52
CA THR A 37 -13.10 2.31 2.22
C THR A 37 -13.24 0.99 1.46
N GLY A 38 -12.13 0.37 1.09
CA GLY A 38 -12.09 -1.01 0.61
C GLY A 38 -11.61 -1.19 -0.83
N TYR A 39 -11.37 -0.11 -1.60
CA TYR A 39 -10.85 -0.21 -2.97
C TYR A 39 -9.54 -1.00 -3.02
N ARG A 40 -9.39 -1.85 -4.03
CA ARG A 40 -8.19 -2.69 -4.26
C ARG A 40 -7.62 -2.55 -5.67
N MET A 41 -8.19 -1.65 -6.47
CA MET A 41 -7.71 -1.28 -7.79
C MET A 41 -7.57 0.23 -7.84
N ILE A 42 -6.36 0.71 -8.13
CA ILE A 42 -6.04 2.12 -8.36
C ILE A 42 -5.65 2.25 -9.83
N ASP A 43 -6.36 3.10 -10.56
CA ASP A 43 -6.14 3.36 -11.98
C ASP A 43 -5.36 4.67 -12.14
N THR A 44 -4.21 4.59 -12.80
CA THR A 44 -3.27 5.70 -13.00
C THR A 44 -2.55 5.58 -14.33
N ALA A 45 -1.83 6.63 -14.71
CA ALA A 45 -1.00 6.69 -15.89
C ALA A 45 0.08 7.77 -15.72
N GLU A 46 1.25 7.57 -16.33
CA GLU A 46 2.33 8.56 -16.40
C GLU A 46 1.83 9.93 -16.89
N ALA A 47 0.93 9.93 -17.88
CA ALA A 47 0.32 11.13 -18.47
C ALA A 47 -0.47 11.98 -17.46
N TYR A 48 -0.87 11.42 -16.31
CA TYR A 48 -1.58 12.16 -15.27
C TYR A 48 -0.62 12.98 -14.40
N GLY A 49 0.69 12.67 -14.44
CA GLY A 49 1.73 13.40 -13.72
C GLY A 49 1.71 13.22 -12.20
N ASN A 50 0.88 12.32 -11.68
CA ASN A 50 0.60 12.18 -10.25
C ASN A 50 0.99 10.83 -9.64
N GLU A 51 1.67 9.94 -10.38
CA GLU A 51 2.09 8.63 -9.88
C GLU A 51 2.97 8.72 -8.62
N LYS A 52 3.77 9.79 -8.49
CA LYS A 52 4.58 10.05 -7.28
C LYS A 52 3.74 10.33 -6.02
N GLU A 53 2.50 10.77 -6.20
CA GLU A 53 1.57 11.09 -5.11
C GLU A 53 0.75 9.86 -4.68
N ILE A 54 0.69 8.87 -5.58
CA ILE A 54 0.20 7.50 -5.37
C ILE A 54 1.32 6.61 -4.80
N ALA A 55 2.58 6.93 -5.13
CA ALA A 55 3.77 6.15 -4.79
C ALA A 55 3.84 5.83 -3.29
N HIS A 56 4.35 4.63 -3.03
CA HIS A 56 4.37 3.94 -1.75
C HIS A 56 4.47 4.86 -0.54
N MET A 57 3.32 5.26 -0.02
CA MET A 57 3.18 5.31 1.43
C MET A 57 3.50 3.89 1.89
N ALA A 58 4.65 3.73 2.53
CA ALA A 58 5.03 2.62 3.38
C ALA A 58 4.07 2.42 4.56
N TYR A 59 2.77 2.56 4.32
CA TYR A 59 1.69 2.35 5.26
C TYR A 59 0.88 1.07 4.92
N ALA A 60 1.21 0.38 3.83
CA ALA A 60 0.73 -0.96 3.51
C ALA A 60 1.67 -2.13 3.95
N PRO A 61 3.02 -2.03 3.93
CA PRO A 61 3.87 -3.19 4.20
C PRO A 61 3.97 -3.55 5.68
N LEU A 62 3.26 -2.85 6.58
CA LEU A 62 3.21 -3.15 8.02
C LEU A 62 1.86 -3.72 8.50
N GLY A 63 1.02 -4.16 7.57
CA GLY A 63 -0.18 -4.94 7.87
C GLY A 63 -1.49 -4.18 7.68
N GLN A 64 -2.03 -4.27 6.47
CA GLN A 64 -3.48 -4.41 6.32
C GLN A 64 -3.82 -5.90 6.20
N GLY A 65 -4.63 -6.40 7.13
CA GLY A 65 -4.99 -7.82 7.26
C GLY A 65 -4.50 -8.41 8.58
N ASN A 66 -3.18 -8.50 8.76
CA ASN A 66 -2.54 -9.14 9.92
C ASN A 66 -1.49 -8.23 10.58
N ARG A 67 -1.94 -7.18 11.28
CA ARG A 67 -1.16 -6.12 11.96
C ARG A 67 0.02 -6.60 12.83
N ASN A 68 0.03 -7.87 13.23
CA ASN A 68 0.99 -8.40 14.20
C ASN A 68 1.96 -9.43 13.62
N GLU A 69 1.67 -10.10 12.50
CA GLU A 69 2.52 -11.21 12.04
C GLU A 69 3.94 -10.74 11.72
N MET A 70 4.08 -9.64 10.97
CA MET A 70 5.39 -9.10 10.61
C MET A 70 6.18 -8.53 11.79
N TYR A 71 5.52 -8.07 12.84
CA TYR A 71 6.20 -7.64 14.07
C TYR A 71 6.66 -8.81 14.93
N GLN A 72 6.03 -9.99 14.75
CA GLN A 72 6.36 -11.22 15.47
C GLN A 72 7.34 -12.11 14.70
N GLU A 73 7.75 -11.72 13.49
CA GLU A 73 8.77 -12.44 12.74
C GLU A 73 10.08 -12.51 13.54
N PRO A 74 10.60 -13.72 13.83
CA PRO A 74 11.76 -13.89 14.71
C PRO A 74 12.99 -13.09 14.25
N VAL A 75 13.18 -12.97 12.94
CA VAL A 75 14.27 -12.19 12.34
C VAL A 75 14.11 -10.69 12.63
N VAL A 76 12.88 -10.16 12.57
CA VAL A 76 12.60 -8.75 12.84
C VAL A 76 12.82 -8.43 14.32
N LEU A 77 12.35 -9.32 15.21
CA LEU A 77 12.57 -9.19 16.65
C LEU A 77 14.06 -9.25 17.03
N ALA A 78 14.82 -10.20 16.45
CA ALA A 78 16.25 -10.30 16.69
C ALA A 78 17.02 -9.06 16.22
N LEU A 79 16.64 -8.48 15.09
CA LEU A 79 17.24 -7.23 14.58
C LEU A 79 16.85 -6.03 15.45
N ALA A 80 15.59 -5.97 15.89
CA ALA A 80 15.09 -4.92 16.78
C ALA A 80 15.87 -4.90 18.11
N GLU A 81 16.09 -6.06 18.73
CA GLU A 81 16.92 -6.21 19.93
C GLU A 81 18.39 -5.83 19.66
N LYS A 82 19.00 -6.40 18.62
CA LYS A 82 20.41 -6.15 18.26
C LYS A 82 20.72 -4.66 18.08
N TYR A 83 19.81 -3.91 17.48
CA TYR A 83 20.03 -2.50 17.15
C TYR A 83 19.34 -1.53 18.14
N ASN A 84 18.68 -2.03 19.19
CA ASN A 84 17.89 -1.24 20.13
C ASN A 84 16.87 -0.33 19.41
N LYS A 85 16.10 -0.92 18.50
CA LYS A 85 15.07 -0.27 17.68
C LYS A 85 13.76 -1.01 17.79
N THR A 86 12.65 -0.37 17.43
CA THR A 86 11.36 -1.06 17.32
C THR A 86 11.29 -1.89 16.03
N PRO A 87 10.51 -2.99 15.99
CA PRO A 87 10.24 -3.74 14.76
C PRO A 87 9.82 -2.84 13.58
N ALA A 88 8.98 -1.84 13.84
CA ALA A 88 8.59 -0.86 12.83
C ALA A 88 9.78 -0.06 12.27
N GLN A 89 10.71 0.38 13.11
CA GLN A 89 11.91 1.10 12.65
C GLN A 89 12.85 0.23 11.81
N ILE A 90 12.94 -1.07 12.12
CA ILE A 90 13.70 -2.04 11.31
C ILE A 90 13.05 -2.20 9.93
N LEU A 91 11.73 -2.40 9.91
CA LEU A 91 10.98 -2.63 8.67
C LEU A 91 10.95 -1.40 7.76
N LEU A 92 10.91 -0.19 8.33
CA LEU A 92 10.91 1.06 7.57
C LEU A 92 12.28 1.41 6.96
N ARG A 93 13.38 0.75 7.35
CA ARG A 93 14.73 1.07 6.86
C ARG A 93 14.94 0.74 5.37
N PHE A 94 14.14 -0.13 4.78
CA PHE A 94 14.31 -0.60 3.39
C PHE A 94 13.38 0.10 2.38
N LEU A 95 12.73 1.19 2.78
CA LEU A 95 11.72 1.91 1.97
C LEU A 95 12.23 3.26 1.43
N THR A 96 13.55 3.41 1.31
CA THR A 96 14.19 4.60 0.73
C THR A 96 14.54 4.39 -0.73
#